data_AF-A0A7T1HTY7-F1
#
_entry.id   AF-A0A7T1HTY7-F1
#
_cell.length_a   1.000
_cell.length_b   1.000
_cell.length_c   1.000
_cell.angle_alpha   90.00
_cell.angle_beta   90.00
_cell.angle_gamma   90.00
#
_symmetry.space_group_name_H-M   'P 1'
#
loop_
_entity.id
_entity.type
_entity.pdbx_description
1 polymer ?
#
loop_
_entity_poly.entity_id
_entity_poly.type
_entity_poly.pdbx_seq_one_letter_code
_entity_poly.pdbx_strand_id
1 'polypeptide(L)'
;MGSRFWIATLLVVASYFPASPALSGVPVRLSTGSGVWSSDREDFETFLKDGRTSDRGIASLVRKSGWTADEVRAGFLRLYSVDVAGLARFLNSEPGVIFLKNQTRSYIPYASLSEHRVEALRSAILADAADGEISAAGILATLPTDFRLARLGGYDGVQNVCAELRCEGSEQCTSLLSWYMFLPACLEANAMATAVDEIDFSPLEPNRNRRPR
;
A
#
# COMPACT_ATOMS: atom_id res chain seq x y z
N MET A 1 -21.17 61.36 -20.93
CA MET A 1 -21.50 60.31 -19.94
C MET A 1 -21.08 58.97 -20.52
N GLY A 2 -19.90 58.48 -20.12
CA GLY A 2 -19.35 57.22 -20.62
C GLY A 2 -19.56 56.11 -19.59
N SER A 3 -20.41 55.14 -19.93
CA SER A 3 -20.67 53.99 -19.08
C SER A 3 -19.60 52.92 -19.33
N ARG A 4 -18.76 52.69 -18.32
CA ARG A 4 -17.86 51.54 -18.22
C ARG A 4 -18.55 50.51 -17.32
N PHE A 5 -18.86 49.33 -17.83
CA PHE A 5 -19.13 48.17 -16.97
C PHE A 5 -18.42 46.93 -17.51
N TRP A 6 -17.78 46.25 -16.55
CA TRP A 6 -16.70 45.30 -16.70
C TRP A 6 -17.21 43.89 -16.99
N ILE A 7 -16.54 43.18 -17.89
CA ILE A 7 -16.70 41.72 -18.03
C ILE A 7 -15.71 41.09 -17.05
N ALA A 8 -16.24 40.43 -16.01
CA ALA A 8 -15.46 39.59 -15.12
C ALA A 8 -15.25 38.23 -15.80
N THR A 9 -14.07 38.02 -16.37
CA THR A 9 -13.66 36.72 -16.92
C THR A 9 -13.31 35.78 -15.77
N LEU A 10 -14.14 34.76 -15.54
CA LEU A 10 -13.82 33.62 -14.67
C LEU A 10 -12.73 32.78 -15.33
N LEU A 11 -11.52 32.84 -14.78
CA LEU A 11 -10.43 31.91 -15.09
C LEU A 11 -10.72 30.58 -14.36
N VAL A 12 -11.19 29.58 -15.11
CA VAL A 12 -11.19 28.19 -14.66
C VAL A 12 -9.74 27.71 -14.70
N VAL A 13 -9.11 27.63 -13.54
CA VAL A 13 -7.80 27.01 -13.39
C VAL A 13 -8.02 25.50 -13.41
N ALA A 14 -7.89 24.90 -14.59
CA ALA A 14 -7.80 23.45 -14.72
C ALA A 14 -6.47 23.02 -14.08
N SER A 15 -6.54 22.49 -12.87
CA SER A 15 -5.39 21.86 -12.21
C SER A 15 -4.95 20.66 -13.04
N TYR A 16 -3.93 20.88 -13.87
CA TYR A 16 -3.25 19.81 -14.58
C TYR A 16 -2.41 19.07 -13.53
N PHE A 17 -2.95 17.99 -12.96
CA PHE A 17 -2.11 17.03 -12.26
C PHE A 17 -1.27 16.35 -13.32
N PRO A 18 0.07 16.51 -13.33
CA PRO A 18 0.89 15.70 -14.22
C PRO A 18 0.67 14.24 -13.80
N ALA A 19 0.15 13.43 -14.73
CA ALA A 19 0.24 11.99 -14.60
C ALA A 19 1.72 11.66 -14.44
N SER A 20 2.11 11.14 -13.28
CA SER A 20 3.47 10.63 -13.06
C SER A 20 3.79 9.65 -14.19
N PRO A 21 4.94 9.75 -14.86
CA PRO A 21 5.34 8.74 -15.83
C PRO A 21 5.37 7.40 -15.09
N ALA A 22 4.60 6.43 -15.58
CA ALA A 22 4.76 5.04 -15.17
C ALA A 22 6.23 4.70 -15.38
N LEU A 23 6.96 4.46 -14.29
CA LEU A 23 8.40 4.21 -14.31
C LEU A 23 8.67 2.86 -14.98
N SER A 24 8.60 2.78 -16.31
CA SER A 24 9.05 1.62 -17.08
C SER A 24 10.53 1.41 -16.81
N GLY A 25 10.87 0.29 -16.16
CA GLY A 25 12.26 -0.10 -15.92
C GLY A 25 12.73 -0.09 -14.46
N VAL A 26 11.85 0.02 -13.47
CA VAL A 26 12.23 -0.28 -12.07
C VAL A 26 12.08 -1.78 -11.85
N PRO A 27 13.17 -2.56 -11.77
CA PRO A 27 13.09 -3.99 -11.52
C PRO A 27 12.49 -4.23 -10.13
N VAL A 28 11.61 -5.22 -10.00
CA VAL A 28 11.16 -5.71 -8.70
C VAL A 28 12.35 -6.45 -8.08
N ARG A 29 13.10 -5.77 -7.20
CA ARG A 29 14.25 -6.37 -6.51
C ARG A 29 13.86 -6.79 -5.11
N LEU A 30 13.91 -8.09 -4.89
CA LEU A 30 13.50 -8.71 -3.66
C LEU A 30 14.72 -9.39 -3.02
N SER A 31 15.04 -9.00 -1.79
CA SER A 31 16.12 -9.62 -1.02
C SER A 31 15.58 -10.69 -0.08
N THR A 32 16.21 -11.85 -0.12
CA THR A 32 15.98 -12.94 0.85
C THR A 32 17.36 -13.37 1.36
N GLY A 33 17.70 -13.00 2.61
CA GLY A 33 19.05 -13.24 3.13
C GLY A 33 20.10 -12.38 2.42
N SER A 34 21.19 -12.99 1.93
CA SER A 34 22.31 -12.32 1.25
C SER A 34 22.15 -12.13 -0.27
N GLY A 35 21.10 -12.70 -0.88
CA GLY A 35 20.85 -12.59 -2.32
C GLY A 35 19.85 -11.49 -2.64
N VAL A 36 20.24 -10.56 -3.50
CA VAL A 36 19.33 -9.62 -4.18
C VAL A 36 18.85 -10.30 -5.46
N TRP A 37 17.55 -10.57 -5.55
CA TRP A 37 16.93 -11.14 -6.74
C TRP A 37 16.19 -10.01 -7.45
N SER A 38 16.74 -9.56 -8.57
CA SER A 38 16.11 -8.57 -9.43
C SER A 38 15.40 -9.30 -10.56
N SER A 39 14.09 -9.09 -10.66
CA SER A 39 13.30 -9.48 -11.83
C SER A 39 12.79 -8.22 -12.50
N ASP A 40 12.69 -8.22 -13.82
CA ASP A 40 12.10 -7.11 -14.53
C ASP A 40 10.59 -7.06 -14.26
N ARG A 41 10.00 -5.86 -14.27
CA ARG A 41 8.57 -5.70 -13.97
C ARG A 41 7.70 -6.47 -14.96
N GLU A 42 8.09 -6.53 -16.22
CA GLU A 42 7.41 -7.30 -17.27
C GLU A 42 7.41 -8.81 -17.00
N ASP A 43 8.49 -9.35 -16.44
CA ASP A 43 8.55 -10.75 -16.03
C ASP A 43 7.61 -11.01 -14.86
N PHE A 44 7.53 -10.08 -13.90
CA PHE A 44 6.63 -10.18 -12.76
C PHE A 44 5.16 -10.10 -13.19
N GLU A 45 4.84 -9.19 -14.10
CA GLU A 45 3.51 -9.10 -14.73
C GLU A 45 3.15 -10.38 -15.49
N THR A 46 4.11 -10.95 -16.23
CA THR A 46 3.92 -12.24 -16.93
C THR A 46 3.64 -13.36 -15.93
N PHE A 47 4.43 -13.46 -14.86
CA PHE A 47 4.20 -14.40 -13.77
C PHE A 47 2.80 -14.23 -13.15
N LEU A 48 2.38 -13.01 -12.83
CA LEU A 48 1.02 -12.76 -12.32
C LEU A 48 -0.05 -13.19 -13.32
N LYS A 49 0.18 -13.01 -14.63
CA LYS A 49 -0.77 -13.38 -15.67
C LYS A 49 -0.92 -14.89 -15.86
N ASP A 50 0.18 -15.64 -15.93
CA ASP A 50 0.15 -17.04 -16.39
C ASP A 50 0.78 -18.08 -15.44
N GLY A 51 1.36 -17.65 -14.30
CA GLY A 51 1.98 -18.57 -13.35
C GLY A 51 3.38 -19.03 -13.68
N ARG A 52 3.94 -18.61 -14.82
CA ARG A 52 5.27 -19.07 -15.23
C ARG A 52 6.35 -18.39 -14.42
N THR A 53 7.24 -19.21 -13.86
CA THR A 53 8.45 -18.76 -13.17
C THR A 53 9.68 -19.03 -14.04
N SER A 54 9.64 -18.61 -15.30
CA SER A 54 10.78 -18.74 -16.23
C SER A 54 11.95 -17.83 -15.84
N ASP A 55 11.66 -16.70 -15.20
CA ASP A 55 12.68 -15.86 -14.59
C ASP A 55 13.25 -16.50 -13.32
N ARG A 56 14.58 -16.49 -13.20
CA ARG A 56 15.30 -17.07 -12.07
C ARG A 56 15.08 -16.30 -10.77
N GLY A 57 14.90 -14.99 -10.86
CA GLY A 57 14.57 -14.14 -9.72
C GLY A 57 13.22 -14.54 -9.15
N ILE A 58 12.16 -14.51 -9.97
CA ILE A 58 10.79 -14.87 -9.57
C ILE A 58 10.73 -16.30 -9.01
N ALA A 59 11.37 -17.26 -9.70
CA ALA A 59 11.44 -18.63 -9.22
C ALA A 59 12.13 -18.74 -7.84
N SER A 60 13.18 -17.95 -7.60
CA SER A 60 13.83 -17.91 -6.28
C SER A 60 12.94 -17.26 -5.22
N LEU A 61 12.12 -16.29 -5.60
CA LEU A 61 11.28 -15.54 -4.68
C LEU A 61 10.10 -16.36 -4.19
N VAL A 62 9.38 -16.98 -5.12
CA VAL A 62 8.32 -17.94 -4.79
C VAL A 62 8.89 -19.05 -3.91
N ARG A 63 9.99 -19.70 -4.33
CA ARG A 63 10.60 -20.80 -3.57
C ARG A 63 11.00 -20.41 -2.15
N LYS A 64 11.57 -19.22 -1.94
CA LYS A 64 12.03 -18.76 -0.61
C LYS A 64 10.94 -18.10 0.22
N SER A 65 9.77 -17.88 -0.35
CA SER A 65 8.63 -17.32 0.37
C SER A 65 7.83 -18.37 1.13
N GLY A 66 8.05 -19.65 0.85
CA GLY A 66 7.23 -20.73 1.40
C GLY A 66 5.84 -20.87 0.78
N TRP A 67 5.51 -20.04 -0.22
CA TRP A 67 4.25 -20.09 -0.96
C TRP A 67 4.42 -20.76 -2.32
N THR A 68 3.35 -21.37 -2.82
CA THR A 68 3.27 -21.83 -4.21
C THR A 68 3.09 -20.64 -5.16
N ALA A 69 3.43 -20.84 -6.45
CA ALA A 69 3.22 -19.83 -7.48
C ALA A 69 1.74 -19.39 -7.57
N ASP A 70 0.82 -20.34 -7.47
CA ASP A 70 -0.62 -20.07 -7.54
C ASP A 70 -1.14 -19.30 -6.33
N GLU A 71 -0.66 -19.59 -5.12
CA GLU A 71 -1.00 -18.83 -3.92
C GLU A 71 -0.48 -17.40 -3.99
N VAL A 72 0.76 -17.22 -4.46
CA VAL A 72 1.32 -15.88 -4.66
C VAL A 72 0.46 -15.09 -5.64
N ARG A 73 0.08 -15.69 -6.77
CA ARG A 73 -0.78 -15.04 -7.77
C ARG A 73 -2.14 -14.69 -7.22
N ALA A 74 -2.78 -15.65 -6.56
CA ALA A 74 -4.10 -15.45 -5.96
C ALA A 74 -4.06 -14.33 -4.91
N GLY A 75 -3.01 -14.29 -4.08
CA GLY A 75 -2.80 -13.23 -3.09
C GLY A 75 -2.55 -11.86 -3.74
N PHE A 76 -1.74 -11.81 -4.79
CA PHE A 76 -1.39 -10.55 -5.45
C PHE A 76 -2.53 -9.94 -6.26
N LEU A 77 -3.32 -10.78 -6.92
CA LEU A 77 -4.45 -10.36 -7.78
C LEU A 77 -5.76 -10.18 -7.01
N ARG A 78 -5.77 -10.45 -5.69
CA ARG A 78 -6.96 -10.25 -4.88
C ARG A 78 -7.25 -8.76 -4.71
N LEU A 79 -8.45 -8.37 -5.12
CA LEU A 79 -8.98 -7.02 -4.98
C LEU A 79 -9.71 -6.86 -3.65
N TYR A 80 -9.57 -5.69 -3.05
CA TYR A 80 -10.27 -5.27 -1.85
C TYR A 80 -10.91 -3.92 -2.11
N SER A 81 -12.19 -3.76 -1.76
CA SER A 81 -12.89 -2.49 -1.95
C SER A 81 -12.57 -1.55 -0.79
N VAL A 82 -12.26 -0.29 -1.10
CA VAL A 82 -11.88 0.71 -0.10
C VAL A 82 -12.59 2.04 -0.32
N ASP A 83 -12.97 2.70 0.77
CA ASP A 83 -13.31 4.12 0.73
C ASP A 83 -12.01 4.92 0.59
N VAL A 84 -11.78 5.48 -0.60
CA VAL A 84 -10.55 6.24 -0.91
C VAL A 84 -10.38 7.43 0.03
N ALA A 85 -11.48 8.10 0.40
CA ALA A 85 -11.41 9.24 1.30
C ALA A 85 -11.06 8.81 2.73
N GLY A 86 -11.71 7.77 3.26
CA GLY A 86 -11.39 7.15 4.54
C GLY A 86 -9.95 6.65 4.60
N LEU A 87 -9.50 5.92 3.57
CA LEU A 87 -8.13 5.43 3.46
C LEU A 87 -7.11 6.57 3.46
N ALA A 88 -7.35 7.63 2.67
CA ALA A 88 -6.47 8.79 2.66
C ALA A 88 -6.42 9.51 4.01
N ARG A 89 -7.55 9.64 4.70
CA ARG A 89 -7.59 10.21 6.05
C ARG A 89 -6.82 9.35 7.05
N PHE A 90 -7.02 8.04 7.04
CA PHE A 90 -6.25 7.10 7.85
C PHE A 90 -4.75 7.24 7.59
N LEU A 91 -4.29 7.13 6.33
CA LEU A 91 -2.86 7.15 6.00
C LEU A 91 -2.15 8.47 6.31
N ASN A 92 -2.89 9.57 6.41
CA ASN A 92 -2.40 10.89 6.82
C ASN A 92 -2.57 11.17 8.33
N SER A 93 -3.35 10.37 9.04
CA SER A 93 -3.48 10.44 10.49
C SER A 93 -2.21 9.95 11.20
N GLU A 94 -2.03 10.32 12.47
CA GLU A 94 -0.93 9.83 13.30
C GLU A 94 -0.91 8.28 13.42
N PRO A 95 -2.04 7.59 13.70
CA PRO A 95 -2.08 6.12 13.66
C PRO A 95 -1.67 5.53 12.31
N GLY A 96 -2.10 6.12 11.18
CA GLY A 96 -1.71 5.64 9.86
C GLY A 96 -0.23 5.85 9.54
N VAL A 97 0.37 6.95 10.00
CA VAL A 97 1.82 7.16 9.88
C VAL A 97 2.59 6.12 10.69
N ILE A 98 2.13 5.80 11.90
CA ILE A 98 2.72 4.73 12.73
C ILE A 98 2.59 3.38 12.03
N PHE A 99 1.40 3.07 11.50
CA PHE A 99 1.17 1.88 10.69
C PHE A 99 2.16 1.80 9.54
N LEU A 100 2.30 2.85 8.71
CA LEU A 100 3.23 2.86 7.58
C LEU A 100 4.70 2.71 8.01
N LYS A 101 5.11 3.34 9.12
CA LYS A 101 6.46 3.15 9.69
C LYS A 101 6.69 1.71 10.13
N ASN A 102 5.68 1.06 10.69
CA ASN A 102 5.74 -0.34 11.09
C ASN A 102 5.78 -1.26 9.87
N GLN A 103 4.96 -1.01 8.85
CA GLN A 103 4.97 -1.78 7.59
C GLN A 103 6.34 -1.69 6.89
N THR A 104 6.97 -0.52 6.94
CA THR A 104 8.26 -0.24 6.28
C THR A 104 9.47 -0.40 7.20
N ARG A 105 9.31 -1.01 8.39
CA ARG A 105 10.40 -1.13 9.38
C ARG A 105 11.58 -1.90 8.80
N SER A 106 11.34 -3.07 8.21
CA SER A 106 12.38 -3.90 7.60
C SER A 106 12.28 -3.94 6.08
N TYR A 107 11.22 -3.38 5.51
CA TYR A 107 10.99 -3.29 4.08
C TYR A 107 11.18 -1.84 3.63
N ILE A 108 12.32 -1.56 2.99
CA ILE A 108 12.74 -0.19 2.67
C ILE A 108 12.93 0.02 1.18
N PRO A 109 12.71 1.25 0.67
CA PRO A 109 13.14 1.68 -0.65
C PRO A 109 14.61 1.36 -0.89
N TYR A 110 14.91 0.76 -2.04
CA TYR A 110 16.28 0.42 -2.39
C TYR A 110 17.15 1.68 -2.60
N ALA A 111 16.66 2.64 -3.38
CA ALA A 111 17.44 3.81 -3.79
C ALA A 111 17.77 4.77 -2.63
N SER A 112 16.81 5.03 -1.73
CA SER A 112 16.95 6.02 -0.66
C SER A 112 17.29 5.42 0.71
N LEU A 113 17.52 4.11 0.78
CA LEU A 113 17.92 3.39 2.00
C LEU A 113 17.16 3.81 3.27
N SER A 114 15.83 3.99 3.14
CA SER A 114 14.83 4.33 4.19
C SER A 114 14.34 5.78 4.31
N GLU A 115 14.98 6.76 3.67
CA GLU A 115 14.66 8.20 3.87
C GLU A 115 13.20 8.56 3.54
N HIS A 116 12.64 8.00 2.47
CA HIS A 116 11.30 8.31 1.97
C HIS A 116 10.35 7.12 2.00
N ARG A 117 10.58 6.17 2.91
CA ARG A 117 9.85 4.89 2.91
C ARG A 117 8.34 5.04 3.17
N VAL A 118 7.96 5.98 4.04
CA VAL A 118 6.56 6.21 4.39
C VAL A 118 5.83 6.87 3.23
N GLU A 119 6.45 7.87 2.61
CA GLU A 119 5.91 8.64 1.49
C GLU A 119 5.81 7.78 0.23
N ALA A 120 6.82 6.97 -0.06
CA ALA A 120 6.82 6.05 -1.19
C ALA A 120 5.70 5.01 -1.07
N LEU A 121 5.53 4.41 0.11
CA LEU A 121 4.46 3.44 0.32
C LEU A 121 3.07 4.09 0.32
N ARG A 122 2.91 5.23 1.00
CA ARG A 122 1.65 5.97 1.03
C ARG A 122 1.19 6.36 -0.38
N SER A 123 2.10 6.91 -1.19
CA SER A 123 1.77 7.35 -2.55
C SER A 123 1.34 6.20 -3.44
N ALA A 124 2.02 5.05 -3.37
CA ALA A 124 1.63 3.85 -4.11
C ALA A 124 0.25 3.33 -3.70
N ILE A 125 -0.03 3.25 -2.39
CA ILE A 125 -1.34 2.83 -1.87
C ILE A 125 -2.46 3.73 -2.39
N LEU A 126 -2.28 5.05 -2.34
CA LEU A 126 -3.29 6.00 -2.81
C LEU A 126 -3.43 6.03 -4.33
N ALA A 127 -2.34 5.78 -5.06
CA ALA A 127 -2.36 5.71 -6.51
C ALA A 127 -3.10 4.44 -6.99
N ASP A 128 -2.90 3.31 -6.32
CA ASP A 128 -3.63 2.07 -6.60
C ASP A 128 -5.10 2.20 -6.26
N ALA A 129 -5.42 2.70 -5.05
CA ALA A 129 -6.78 2.86 -4.56
C ALA A 129 -7.65 3.87 -5.31
N ALA A 130 -7.15 4.54 -6.36
CA ALA A 130 -7.81 5.68 -7.00
C ALA A 130 -9.17 5.33 -7.62
N ASP A 131 -9.38 4.06 -8.01
CA ASP A 131 -10.64 3.55 -8.55
C ASP A 131 -11.56 2.91 -7.48
N GLY A 132 -11.17 2.96 -6.21
CA GLY A 132 -11.90 2.36 -5.09
C GLY A 132 -11.57 0.89 -4.84
N GLU A 133 -10.60 0.33 -5.56
CA GLU A 133 -10.09 -1.02 -5.33
C GLU A 133 -8.59 -0.99 -5.03
N ILE A 134 -8.12 -1.92 -4.21
CA ILE A 134 -6.69 -2.02 -3.89
C ILE A 134 -6.23 -3.47 -3.99
N SER A 135 -5.03 -3.69 -4.52
CA SER A 135 -4.41 -5.00 -4.67
C SER A 135 -2.90 -4.94 -4.43
N ALA A 136 -2.29 -6.08 -4.14
CA ALA A 136 -0.84 -6.09 -3.94
C ALA A 136 -0.10 -5.82 -5.26
N ALA A 137 -0.63 -6.37 -6.36
CA ALA A 137 -0.10 -6.16 -7.70
C ALA A 137 -0.13 -4.68 -8.10
N GLY A 138 -1.24 -4.01 -7.86
CA GLY A 138 -1.42 -2.61 -8.21
C GLY A 138 -0.61 -1.65 -7.32
N ILE A 139 -0.54 -1.88 -6.01
CA ILE A 139 0.40 -1.16 -5.12
C ILE A 139 1.84 -1.33 -5.63
N LEU A 140 2.26 -2.56 -5.95
CA LEU A 140 3.62 -2.81 -6.45
C LEU A 140 3.87 -2.08 -7.78
N ALA A 141 2.89 -2.04 -8.68
CA ALA A 141 3.00 -1.37 -9.98
C ALA A 141 3.14 0.15 -9.87
N THR A 142 2.54 0.75 -8.84
CA THR A 142 2.53 2.20 -8.60
C THR A 142 3.67 2.70 -7.71
N LEU A 143 4.50 1.79 -7.19
CA LEU A 143 5.66 2.18 -6.38
C LEU A 143 6.66 3.04 -7.17
N PRO A 144 7.17 4.14 -6.56
CA PRO A 144 8.18 4.97 -7.19
C PRO A 144 9.58 4.31 -7.21
N THR A 145 9.78 3.25 -6.42
CA THR A 145 11.04 2.50 -6.31
C THR A 145 10.75 1.11 -5.74
N ASP A 146 11.62 0.15 -6.05
CA ASP A 146 11.60 -1.17 -5.45
C ASP A 146 11.81 -1.13 -3.93
N PHE A 147 10.99 -1.89 -3.21
CA PHE A 147 11.16 -2.18 -1.79
C PHE A 147 11.90 -3.51 -1.62
N ARG A 148 12.76 -3.58 -0.61
CA ARG A 148 13.52 -4.79 -0.27
C ARG A 148 13.55 -5.05 1.23
N LEU A 149 13.77 -6.31 1.63
CA LEU A 149 14.04 -6.66 3.03
C LEU A 149 15.47 -6.26 3.43
N ALA A 150 15.60 -5.44 4.47
CA ALA A 150 16.89 -5.06 5.06
C ALA A 150 17.19 -5.89 6.32
N ARG A 151 18.45 -6.31 6.48
CA ARG A 151 18.99 -7.01 7.66
C ARG A 151 20.33 -6.42 8.16
N LEU A 152 20.56 -5.13 7.92
CA LEU A 152 21.82 -4.44 8.22
C LEU A 152 21.55 -3.14 8.97
N GLY A 153 22.51 -2.62 9.73
CA GLY A 153 22.45 -1.24 10.25
C GLY A 153 21.21 -0.89 11.09
N GLY A 154 20.83 -1.73 12.05
CA GLY A 154 19.66 -1.50 12.92
C GLY A 154 18.34 -2.09 12.40
N TYR A 155 18.32 -2.65 11.18
CA TYR A 155 17.22 -3.46 10.68
C TYR A 155 17.40 -4.91 11.13
N ASP A 156 16.53 -5.36 12.04
CA ASP A 156 16.52 -6.70 12.62
C ASP A 156 15.90 -7.76 11.71
N GLY A 157 15.33 -7.35 10.58
CA GLY A 157 14.64 -8.23 9.64
C GLY A 157 13.33 -8.77 10.18
N VAL A 158 12.83 -8.24 11.31
CA VAL A 158 11.53 -8.57 11.90
C VAL A 158 10.44 -7.90 11.07
N GLN A 159 9.30 -8.57 10.99
CA GLN A 159 8.35 -8.34 9.93
C GLN A 159 6.96 -8.13 10.47
N ASN A 160 6.31 -7.09 9.96
CA ASN A 160 4.91 -6.84 10.18
C ASN A 160 4.15 -7.30 8.94
N VAL A 161 4.21 -8.61 8.65
CA VAL A 161 3.29 -9.19 7.69
C VAL A 161 1.92 -9.13 8.35
N CYS A 162 0.95 -8.52 7.67
CA CYS A 162 -0.44 -8.37 8.10
C CYS A 162 -1.22 -9.69 8.13
N ALA A 163 -0.64 -10.74 8.70
CA ALA A 163 -1.13 -12.11 8.64
C ALA A 163 -0.56 -13.01 9.74
N GLU A 164 -0.40 -12.52 10.97
CA GLU A 164 0.16 -13.32 12.09
C GLU A 164 -0.51 -14.70 12.27
N LEU A 165 -1.78 -14.85 11.84
CA LEU A 165 -2.54 -16.11 11.88
C LEU A 165 -2.75 -16.78 10.52
N ARG A 166 -2.20 -16.25 9.43
CA ARG A 166 -2.41 -16.78 8.06
C ARG A 166 -1.13 -17.15 7.32
N CYS A 167 0.01 -17.09 7.98
CA CYS A 167 1.29 -17.56 7.44
C CYS A 167 1.77 -18.76 8.26
N GLU A 168 2.40 -19.72 7.57
CA GLU A 168 2.97 -20.92 8.17
C GLU A 168 4.51 -20.89 8.06
N GLY A 169 5.16 -21.03 9.21
CA GLY A 169 6.62 -21.04 9.30
C GLY A 169 7.27 -19.67 9.05
N SER A 170 8.58 -19.63 9.28
CA SER A 170 9.35 -18.39 9.22
C SER A 170 9.50 -17.87 7.79
N GLU A 171 9.39 -18.69 6.75
CA GLU A 171 9.53 -18.22 5.36
C GLU A 171 8.29 -17.43 4.92
N GLN A 172 7.09 -17.96 5.16
CA GLN A 172 5.84 -17.26 4.81
C GLN A 172 5.64 -16.02 5.67
N CYS A 173 5.87 -16.07 6.98
CA CYS A 173 5.76 -14.86 7.81
C CYS A 173 6.94 -13.88 7.58
N THR A 174 7.98 -14.39 6.90
CA THR A 174 9.31 -13.89 6.53
C THR A 174 9.52 -13.10 5.23
N SER A 175 8.56 -13.18 4.31
CA SER A 175 8.84 -12.85 2.93
C SER A 175 8.23 -11.53 2.50
N LEU A 176 8.93 -10.82 1.60
CA LEU A 176 8.40 -9.61 0.99
C LEU A 176 7.16 -9.92 0.13
N LEU A 177 7.06 -11.12 -0.46
CA LEU A 177 5.84 -11.54 -1.16
C LEU A 177 4.66 -11.58 -0.20
N SER A 178 4.83 -12.15 0.99
CA SER A 178 3.79 -12.18 2.01
C SER A 178 3.40 -10.78 2.47
N TRP A 179 4.38 -9.92 2.68
CA TRP A 179 4.12 -8.53 3.03
C TRP A 179 3.21 -7.85 2.00
N TYR A 180 3.52 -7.98 0.71
CA TYR A 180 2.66 -7.47 -0.36
C TYR A 180 1.28 -8.12 -0.36
N MET A 181 1.19 -9.46 -0.36
CA MET A 181 -0.09 -10.18 -0.44
C MET A 181 -1.10 -9.78 0.63
N PHE A 182 -0.62 -9.51 1.85
CA PHE A 182 -1.49 -9.23 2.99
C PHE A 182 -1.67 -7.74 3.29
N LEU A 183 -0.86 -6.86 2.70
CA LEU A 183 -0.96 -5.42 2.91
C LEU A 183 -2.35 -4.85 2.52
N PRO A 184 -2.94 -5.17 1.35
CA PRO A 184 -4.27 -4.67 0.96
C PRO A 184 -5.37 -5.00 1.98
N ALA A 185 -5.45 -6.23 2.47
CA ALA A 185 -6.43 -6.65 3.48
C ALA A 185 -6.29 -5.84 4.79
N CYS A 186 -5.04 -5.56 5.15
CA CYS A 186 -4.72 -4.74 6.32
C CYS A 186 -5.20 -3.30 6.16
N LEU A 187 -5.02 -2.73 4.97
CA LEU A 187 -5.43 -1.37 4.65
C LEU A 187 -6.96 -1.25 4.63
N GLU A 188 -7.65 -2.22 4.04
CA GLU A 188 -9.12 -2.33 4.09
C GLU A 188 -9.62 -2.34 5.55
N ALA A 189 -9.09 -3.23 6.38
CA ALA A 189 -9.50 -3.35 7.78
C ALA A 189 -9.28 -2.05 8.59
N ASN A 190 -8.14 -1.37 8.39
CA ASN A 190 -7.85 -0.11 9.08
C ASN A 190 -8.71 1.05 8.56
N ALA A 191 -8.96 1.12 7.25
CA ALA A 191 -9.84 2.14 6.66
C ALA A 191 -11.28 1.99 7.18
N MET A 192 -11.76 0.75 7.33
CA MET A 192 -13.08 0.47 7.92
C MET A 192 -13.14 0.86 9.40
N ALA A 193 -12.10 0.58 10.20
CA ALA A 193 -12.07 0.95 11.61
C ALA A 193 -12.16 2.48 11.80
N THR A 194 -11.46 3.26 10.96
CA THR A 194 -11.55 4.73 11.01
C THR A 194 -12.92 5.28 10.62
N ALA A 195 -13.65 4.60 9.73
CA ALA A 195 -15.01 4.99 9.37
C ALA A 195 -16.00 4.77 10.53
N VAL A 196 -15.76 3.75 11.38
CA VAL A 196 -16.60 3.45 12.54
C VAL A 196 -16.37 4.45 13.68
N ASP A 197 -15.13 4.86 13.94
CA ASP A 197 -14.81 5.87 14.96
C ASP A 197 -15.37 7.27 14.62
N GLU A 198 -15.61 7.56 13.33
CA GLU A 198 -16.25 8.80 12.87
C GLU A 198 -17.78 8.81 13.03
N ILE A 199 -18.40 7.64 13.20
CA ILE A 199 -19.79 7.55 13.67
C ILE A 199 -19.78 7.83 15.18
N ASP A 200 -19.57 9.11 15.50
CA ASP A 200 -19.61 9.66 16.85
C ASP A 200 -20.93 9.27 17.52
N PHE A 201 -20.81 8.45 18.58
CA PHE A 201 -21.82 8.33 19.62
C PHE A 201 -21.90 9.66 20.38
N SER A 202 -22.47 10.69 19.75
CA SER A 202 -22.89 11.89 20.45
C SER A 202 -23.75 11.44 21.65
N PRO A 203 -23.38 11.78 22.91
CA PRO A 203 -24.13 11.35 24.06
C PRO A 203 -25.53 11.95 23.96
N LEU A 204 -26.55 11.09 23.91
CA LEU A 204 -27.94 11.51 24.00
C LEU A 204 -28.08 12.38 25.25
N GLU A 205 -28.29 13.68 25.06
CA GLU A 205 -28.54 14.60 26.17
C GLU A 205 -29.70 14.03 27.02
N PRO A 206 -29.53 13.90 28.35
CA PRO A 206 -30.61 13.44 29.19
C PRO A 206 -31.75 14.47 29.16
N ASN A 207 -32.88 14.05 28.61
CA ASN A 207 -34.12 14.81 28.52
C ASN A 207 -34.52 15.39 29.90
N ARG A 208 -34.20 16.67 30.10
CA ARG A 208 -34.39 17.41 31.36
C ARG A 208 -35.86 17.85 31.56
N ASN A 209 -36.84 17.05 31.15
CA ASN A 209 -38.25 17.43 31.14
C ASN A 209 -39.24 16.37 31.69
N ARG A 210 -38.80 15.50 32.61
CA ARG A 210 -39.75 14.78 33.49
C ARG A 210 -39.71 15.38 34.90
N ARG A 211 -40.62 16.30 35.19
CA ARG A 211 -41.05 16.57 36.58
C ARG A 211 -42.03 15.47 36.99
N PRO A 212 -41.84 14.82 38.15
CA PRO A 212 -42.87 13.95 38.71
C PRO A 212 -44.05 14.79 39.20
N ARG A 213 -45.27 14.36 38.87
CA ARG A 213 -46.51 14.74 39.56
C ARG A 213 -46.77 13.74 40.67
#